data_AF-A0A6Q2ZAT7-F1
#
_entry.id   AF-A0A6Q2ZAT7-F1
#
_cell.length_a   1.000
_cell.length_b   1.000
_cell.length_c   1.000
_cell.angle_alpha   90.00
_cell.angle_beta   90.00
_cell.angle_gamma   90.00
#
_symmetry.space_group_name_H-M   'P 1'
#
loop_
_entity.id
_entity.type
_entity.pdbx_description
1 polymer ?
#
loop_
_entity_poly.entity_id
_entity_poly.type
_entity_poly.pdbx_seq_one_letter_code
_entity_poly.pdbx_strand_id
1 'polypeptide(L)'
;MAVGQTQQQCEKGGYTFETESNRVQNKLLSSTSPIFTSSRLIAAKPYFSNVKKHAEYSLLTDDRMNNLLNGATNECVVFYSYYSPCLDRCLNADDGVNIINLLHVFNKINDNKWKAFVFTHQVFEGFRSVSRYIPIFRCTKTECFDCMENQNVDKNKYMFHIKIGIRVKKLWRII
;
A
#
# COMPACT_ATOMS: atom_id res chain seq x y z
N MET A 1 3.21 1.00 3.51
CA MET A 1 3.06 2.48 3.49
C MET A 1 1.76 2.81 2.78
N ALA A 2 1.06 3.87 3.17
CA ALA A 2 -0.05 4.43 2.43
C ALA A 2 0.19 5.92 2.21
N VAL A 3 -0.16 6.42 1.02
CA VAL A 3 0.11 7.80 0.63
C VAL A 3 -1.12 8.39 -0.05
N GLY A 4 -1.54 9.56 0.42
CA GLY A 4 -2.51 10.41 -0.25
C GLY A 4 -1.83 11.25 -1.33
N GLN A 5 -2.33 11.20 -2.55
CA GLN A 5 -1.83 11.95 -3.70
C GLN A 5 -2.88 12.98 -4.14
N THR A 6 -2.46 14.14 -4.62
CA THR A 6 -3.38 15.13 -5.20
C THR A 6 -4.09 14.55 -6.42
N GLN A 7 -5.26 15.08 -6.76
CA GLN A 7 -5.95 14.75 -8.01
C GLN A 7 -5.01 14.76 -9.22
N GLN A 8 -4.21 15.83 -9.34
CA GLN A 8 -3.25 15.97 -10.44
C GLN A 8 -2.18 14.87 -10.45
N GLN A 9 -1.72 14.42 -9.27
CA GLN A 9 -0.75 13.32 -9.16
C GLN A 9 -1.36 11.97 -9.52
N CYS A 10 -2.63 11.77 -9.16
CA CYS A 10 -3.42 10.60 -9.53
C CYS A 10 -3.60 10.53 -11.05
N GLU A 11 -4.00 11.65 -11.69
CA GLU A 11 -4.24 11.73 -13.14
C GLU A 11 -2.96 11.59 -13.96
N LYS A 12 -1.84 12.18 -13.48
CA LYS A 12 -0.54 12.08 -14.15
C LYS A 12 0.19 10.76 -13.89
N GLY A 13 -0.32 9.93 -12.98
CA GLY A 13 0.22 8.60 -12.69
C GLY A 13 1.61 8.61 -12.06
N GLY A 14 1.95 9.63 -11.26
CA GLY A 14 3.29 9.76 -10.70
C GLY A 14 3.37 10.57 -9.41
N TYR A 15 3.97 9.97 -8.39
CA TYR A 15 4.47 10.66 -7.19
C TYR A 15 5.93 10.27 -6.95
N THR A 16 6.81 11.27 -6.86
CA THR A 16 8.23 11.04 -6.58
C THR A 16 8.48 11.13 -5.08
N PHE A 17 8.95 10.04 -4.47
CA PHE A 17 9.25 9.94 -3.03
C PHE A 17 10.72 10.17 -2.67
N GLU A 18 11.60 10.48 -3.62
CA GLU A 18 13.04 10.40 -3.37
C GLU A 18 13.50 11.24 -2.17
N THR A 19 13.00 12.47 -2.01
CA THR A 19 13.37 13.38 -0.91
C THR A 19 12.80 12.94 0.44
N GLU A 20 11.56 12.48 0.49
CA GLU A 20 10.92 12.01 1.72
C GLU A 20 11.34 10.58 2.09
N SER A 21 11.81 9.77 1.14
CA SER A 21 12.17 8.37 1.40
C SER A 21 13.27 8.27 2.47
N ASN A 22 14.38 8.98 2.31
CA ASN A 22 15.47 8.93 3.30
C ASN A 22 14.99 9.40 4.69
N ARG A 23 14.12 10.41 4.75
CA ARG A 23 13.56 10.92 6.01
C ARG A 23 12.65 9.89 6.68
N VAL A 24 11.70 9.33 5.95
CA VAL A 24 10.76 8.30 6.43
C VAL A 24 11.54 7.08 6.91
N GLN A 25 12.52 6.64 6.12
CA GLN A 25 13.39 5.52 6.47
C GLN A 25 14.17 5.79 7.75
N ASN A 26 14.88 6.91 7.82
CA ASN A 26 15.71 7.22 8.98
C ASN A 26 14.86 7.32 10.23
N LYS A 27 13.66 7.91 10.13
CA LYS A 27 12.72 7.99 11.25
C LYS A 27 12.16 6.63 11.66
N LEU A 28 11.80 5.75 10.72
CA LEU A 28 11.36 4.39 11.06
C LEU A 28 12.49 3.55 11.68
N LEU A 29 13.72 3.72 11.22
CA LEU A 29 14.89 3.04 11.77
C LEU A 29 15.26 3.52 13.17
N SER A 30 15.30 4.84 13.37
CA SER A 30 15.73 5.45 14.64
C SER A 30 14.65 5.41 15.72
N SER A 31 13.42 5.07 15.36
CA SER A 31 12.27 5.07 16.28
C SER A 31 11.96 3.69 16.83
N THR A 32 11.58 3.66 18.11
CA THR A 32 10.97 2.47 18.75
C THR A 32 9.55 2.22 18.26
N SER A 33 8.84 3.26 17.80
CA SER A 33 7.53 3.12 17.15
C SER A 33 7.69 2.43 15.78
N PRO A 34 6.85 1.42 15.47
CA PRO A 34 6.85 0.80 14.15
C PRO A 34 6.16 1.66 13.09
N ILE A 35 5.53 2.77 13.48
CA ILE A 35 4.78 3.66 12.59
C ILE A 35 5.43 5.04 12.51
N PHE A 36 5.47 5.56 11.29
CA PHE A 36 5.76 6.95 10.94
C PHE A 36 4.53 7.58 10.27
N THR A 37 4.22 8.83 10.62
CA THR A 37 3.11 9.57 10.02
C THR A 37 3.50 11.00 9.66
N SER A 38 2.97 11.47 8.55
CA SER A 38 2.93 12.88 8.13
C SER A 38 1.52 13.22 7.61
N SER A 39 1.31 14.42 7.09
CA SER A 39 0.00 14.89 6.60
C SER A 39 -0.58 14.04 5.47
N ARG A 40 0.27 13.41 4.64
CA ARG A 40 -0.16 12.64 3.46
C ARG A 40 0.45 11.26 3.37
N LEU A 41 1.17 10.81 4.39
CA LEU A 41 1.88 9.56 4.37
C LEU A 41 1.83 8.89 5.73
N ILE A 42 1.50 7.61 5.74
CA ILE A 42 1.72 6.71 6.86
C ILE A 42 2.60 5.56 6.39
N ALA A 43 3.66 5.28 7.13
CA ALA A 43 4.56 4.18 6.83
C ALA A 43 4.74 3.32 8.08
N ALA A 44 4.90 2.02 7.85
CA ALA A 44 5.06 1.03 8.89
C ALA A 44 6.28 0.16 8.58
N LYS A 45 6.99 -0.25 9.63
CA LYS A 45 7.97 -1.33 9.59
C LYS A 45 7.40 -2.56 10.32
N PRO A 46 7.90 -3.78 10.05
CA PRO A 46 7.59 -4.93 10.88
C PRO A 46 7.88 -4.64 12.36
N TYR A 47 6.99 -5.12 13.23
CA TYR A 47 7.11 -4.94 14.67
C TYR A 47 7.20 -6.29 15.36
N PHE A 48 8.20 -6.43 16.23
CA PHE A 48 8.47 -7.63 16.98
C PHE A 48 8.30 -7.32 18.46
N SER A 49 7.24 -7.86 19.04
CA SER A 49 7.05 -7.95 20.49
C SER A 49 6.81 -9.43 20.79
N ASN A 50 5.75 -9.80 21.51
CA ASN A 50 5.38 -11.19 21.77
C ASN A 50 4.89 -11.93 20.52
N VAL A 51 4.36 -11.18 19.55
CA VAL A 51 3.88 -11.68 18.26
C VAL A 51 4.52 -10.85 17.15
N LYS A 52 5.05 -11.52 16.12
CA LYS A 52 5.56 -10.86 14.91
C LYS A 52 4.39 -10.24 14.14
N LYS A 53 4.38 -8.92 14.03
CA LYS A 53 3.41 -8.16 13.23
C LYS A 53 4.10 -7.67 11.95
N HIS A 54 3.52 -8.00 10.81
CA HIS A 54 4.01 -7.48 9.52
C HIS A 54 3.64 -6.01 9.35
N ALA A 55 4.31 -5.35 8.40
CA ALA A 55 4.14 -3.92 8.16
C ALA A 55 2.71 -3.60 7.72
N GLU A 56 2.10 -4.46 6.92
CA GLU A 56 0.71 -4.35 6.44
C GLU A 56 -0.28 -4.34 7.60
N TYR A 57 -0.13 -5.29 8.53
CA TYR A 57 -0.96 -5.35 9.73
C TYR A 57 -0.80 -4.07 10.55
N SER A 58 0.45 -3.72 10.85
CA SER A 58 0.78 -2.56 11.68
C SER A 58 0.22 -1.27 11.08
N LEU A 59 0.29 -1.14 9.75
CA LEU A 59 -0.25 -0.01 9.00
C LEU A 59 -1.77 0.09 9.10
N LEU A 60 -2.47 -1.03 8.85
CA LEU A 60 -3.92 -1.04 8.75
C LEU A 60 -4.63 -1.02 10.11
N THR A 61 -3.95 -1.43 11.19
CA THR A 61 -4.46 -1.28 12.56
C THR A 61 -4.29 0.12 13.14
N ASP A 62 -3.52 0.99 12.50
CA ASP A 62 -3.25 2.32 13.04
C ASP A 62 -4.42 3.27 12.73
N ASP A 63 -4.99 3.90 13.75
CA ASP A 63 -6.13 4.81 13.58
C ASP A 63 -5.83 6.01 12.67
N ARG A 64 -4.55 6.40 12.54
CA ARG A 64 -4.12 7.49 11.64
C ARG A 64 -4.27 7.09 10.17
N MET A 65 -4.43 5.81 9.87
CA MET A 65 -4.84 5.34 8.55
C MET A 65 -6.21 5.92 8.18
N ASN A 66 -7.18 5.96 9.10
CA ASN A 66 -8.48 6.57 8.86
C ASN A 66 -8.36 8.08 8.60
N ASN A 67 -7.45 8.77 9.29
CA ASN A 67 -7.20 10.19 9.07
C ASN A 67 -6.69 10.45 7.64
N LEU A 68 -5.78 9.62 7.13
CA LEU A 68 -5.32 9.71 5.75
C LEU A 68 -6.47 9.48 4.75
N LEU A 69 -7.33 8.50 5.00
CA LEU A 69 -8.46 8.17 4.13
C LEU A 69 -9.56 9.24 4.13
N ASN A 70 -9.81 9.85 5.28
CA ASN A 70 -10.82 10.89 5.45
C ASN A 70 -10.36 12.24 4.91
N GLY A 71 -9.09 12.60 5.12
CA GLY A 71 -8.51 13.88 4.69
C GLY A 71 -8.33 14.05 3.17
N ALA A 72 -8.36 12.96 2.41
CA ALA A 72 -8.16 12.95 0.97
C ALA A 72 -9.45 13.32 0.20
N THR A 73 -9.86 14.59 0.13
CA THR A 73 -11.01 15.02 -0.70
C THR A 73 -10.58 15.23 -2.16
N ASN A 74 -11.17 14.50 -3.12
CA ASN A 74 -10.78 14.47 -4.55
C ASN A 74 -9.33 13.99 -4.80
N GLU A 75 -8.81 13.18 -3.89
CA GLU A 75 -7.46 12.66 -3.89
C GLU A 75 -7.49 11.13 -3.95
N CYS A 76 -6.39 10.52 -4.40
CA CYS A 76 -6.25 9.06 -4.40
C CYS A 76 -5.32 8.60 -3.28
N VAL A 77 -5.57 7.39 -2.78
CA VAL A 77 -4.71 6.77 -1.76
C VAL A 77 -4.09 5.51 -2.32
N VAL A 78 -2.76 5.48 -2.36
CA VAL A 78 -2.01 4.31 -2.83
C VAL A 78 -1.29 3.65 -1.67
N PHE A 79 -1.54 2.36 -1.51
CA PHE A 79 -0.90 1.49 -0.53
C PHE A 79 0.28 0.82 -1.18
N TYR A 80 1.48 1.09 -0.68
CA TYR A 80 2.72 0.50 -1.16
C TYR A 80 3.27 -0.51 -0.15
N SER A 81 3.56 -1.71 -0.62
CA SER A 81 4.36 -2.71 0.09
C SER A 81 5.56 -3.14 -0.74
N TYR A 82 6.63 -3.62 -0.11
CA TYR A 82 7.76 -4.19 -0.86
C TYR A 82 7.40 -5.56 -1.41
N TYR A 83 6.86 -6.39 -0.52
CA TYR A 83 6.39 -7.72 -0.80
C TYR A 83 4.86 -7.72 -0.89
N SER A 84 4.32 -8.62 -1.70
CA SER A 84 2.90 -8.96 -1.62
C SER A 84 2.54 -9.47 -0.21
N PRO A 85 1.32 -9.20 0.30
CA PRO A 85 0.87 -9.81 1.55
C PRO A 85 1.03 -11.33 1.52
N CYS A 86 1.62 -11.90 2.58
CA CYS A 86 1.92 -13.33 2.64
C CYS A 86 0.67 -14.19 2.90
N LEU A 87 0.64 -15.42 2.37
CA LEU A 87 -0.50 -16.34 2.49
C LEU A 87 -0.62 -16.97 3.88
N ASP A 88 0.50 -17.25 4.52
CA ASP A 88 0.59 -17.95 5.80
C ASP A 88 0.10 -17.11 6.98
N ARG A 89 0.13 -15.77 6.84
CA ARG A 89 -0.16 -14.83 7.92
C ARG A 89 -1.09 -13.70 7.50
N CYS A 90 -0.65 -12.79 6.62
CA CYS A 90 -1.43 -11.61 6.26
C CYS A 90 -2.76 -11.96 5.60
N LEU A 91 -2.77 -12.96 4.71
CA LEU A 91 -3.96 -13.44 4.01
C LEU A 91 -4.49 -14.78 4.57
N ASN A 92 -4.07 -15.17 5.77
CA ASN A 92 -4.59 -16.34 6.47
C ASN A 92 -5.71 -15.91 7.43
N ALA A 93 -6.95 -16.28 7.16
CA ALA A 93 -8.10 -15.89 8.00
C ALA A 93 -8.00 -16.42 9.44
N ASP A 94 -7.27 -17.50 9.67
CA ASP A 94 -7.12 -18.14 10.98
C ASP A 94 -5.97 -17.52 11.82
N ASP A 95 -5.13 -16.67 11.22
CA ASP A 95 -4.02 -16.03 11.94
C ASP A 95 -4.51 -14.77 12.70
N GLY A 96 -4.20 -14.68 14.00
CA GLY A 96 -4.63 -13.57 14.85
C GLY A 96 -4.06 -12.19 14.48
N VAL A 97 -3.09 -12.11 13.55
CA VAL A 97 -2.54 -10.85 13.01
C VAL A 97 -2.64 -10.80 11.47
N ASN A 98 -3.72 -11.35 10.92
CA ASN A 98 -4.07 -11.21 9.51
C ASN A 98 -4.63 -9.82 9.16
N ILE A 99 -4.66 -9.48 7.87
CA ILE A 99 -5.15 -8.18 7.39
C ILE A 99 -6.54 -8.26 6.75
N ILE A 100 -7.12 -9.44 6.52
CA ILE A 100 -8.35 -9.62 5.73
C ILE A 100 -9.47 -8.73 6.26
N ASN A 101 -9.73 -8.78 7.56
CA ASN A 101 -10.78 -7.96 8.18
C ASN A 101 -10.42 -6.46 8.22
N LEU A 102 -9.12 -6.13 8.17
CA LEU A 102 -8.66 -4.74 8.16
C LEU A 102 -8.85 -4.10 6.77
N LEU A 103 -8.91 -4.88 5.69
CA LEU A 103 -9.14 -4.39 4.33
C LEU A 103 -10.51 -3.71 4.16
N HIS A 104 -11.47 -3.98 5.06
CA HIS A 104 -12.76 -3.27 5.09
C HIS A 104 -12.61 -1.75 5.29
N VAL A 105 -11.46 -1.28 5.79
CA VAL A 105 -11.15 0.16 5.86
C VAL A 105 -11.27 0.82 4.48
N PHE A 106 -11.01 0.08 3.40
CA PHE A 106 -11.13 0.58 2.03
C PHE A 106 -12.57 0.71 1.56
N ASN A 107 -13.53 0.03 2.18
CA ASN A 107 -14.95 0.19 1.86
C ASN A 107 -15.54 1.48 2.44
N LYS A 108 -14.85 2.09 3.42
CA LYS A 108 -15.24 3.38 4.02
C LYS A 108 -14.77 4.58 3.19
N ILE A 109 -13.93 4.34 2.19
CA ILE A 109 -13.46 5.36 1.26
C ILE A 109 -14.59 5.62 0.26
N ASN A 110 -15.08 6.87 0.17
CA ASN A 110 -16.08 7.25 -0.83
C ASN A 110 -15.71 6.76 -2.23
N ASP A 111 -16.68 6.23 -2.98
CA ASP A 111 -16.48 5.63 -4.31
C ASP A 111 -15.84 6.59 -5.33
N ASN A 112 -15.88 7.90 -5.08
CA ASN A 112 -15.24 8.92 -5.91
C ASN A 112 -13.73 9.08 -5.67
N LYS A 113 -13.11 8.33 -4.75
CA LYS A 113 -11.67 8.38 -4.46
C LYS A 113 -10.98 7.15 -5.04
N TRP A 114 -9.91 7.34 -5.82
CA TRP A 114 -9.16 6.20 -6.33
C TRP A 114 -8.32 5.56 -5.22
N LYS A 115 -8.29 4.23 -5.21
CA LYS A 115 -7.52 3.44 -4.25
C LYS A 115 -6.81 2.31 -4.99
N ALA A 116 -5.57 2.04 -4.62
CA ALA A 116 -4.80 0.93 -5.17
C ALA A 116 -3.86 0.34 -4.12
N PHE A 117 -3.75 -0.99 -4.11
CA PHE A 117 -2.71 -1.72 -3.41
C PHE A 117 -1.62 -2.08 -4.40
N VAL A 118 -0.40 -1.67 -4.14
CA VAL A 118 0.76 -1.82 -5.00
C VAL A 118 1.88 -2.54 -4.26
N PHE A 119 2.48 -3.55 -4.89
CA PHE A 119 3.68 -4.20 -4.39
C PHE A 119 4.73 -4.46 -5.48
N THR A 120 5.99 -4.64 -5.11
CA THR A 120 7.08 -4.86 -6.08
C THR A 120 7.44 -6.33 -6.25
N HIS A 121 7.61 -7.05 -5.15
CA HIS A 121 8.03 -8.44 -5.15
C HIS A 121 6.87 -9.34 -4.77
N GLN A 122 6.55 -10.28 -5.65
CA GLN A 122 5.55 -11.30 -5.38
C GLN A 122 6.20 -12.41 -4.56
N VAL A 123 5.60 -12.73 -3.42
CA VAL A 123 6.02 -13.86 -2.58
C VAL A 123 5.11 -15.06 -2.81
N PHE A 124 3.81 -14.84 -3.11
CA PHE A 124 2.82 -15.89 -3.33
C PHE A 124 1.67 -15.46 -4.27
N GLU A 125 0.78 -16.40 -4.62
CA GLU A 125 -0.46 -16.16 -5.37
C GLU A 125 -1.69 -16.32 -4.48
N GLY A 126 -2.57 -15.30 -4.45
CA GLY A 126 -3.78 -15.33 -3.61
C GLY A 126 -4.53 -14.01 -3.53
N PHE A 127 -4.41 -13.17 -4.56
CA PHE A 127 -4.86 -11.78 -4.52
C PHE A 127 -6.38 -11.60 -4.59
N ARG A 128 -7.13 -12.68 -4.87
CA ARG A 128 -8.59 -12.66 -4.95
C ARG A 128 -9.25 -12.22 -3.64
N SER A 129 -8.65 -12.51 -2.48
CA SER A 129 -9.18 -12.04 -1.19
C SER A 129 -9.01 -10.52 -1.02
N VAL A 130 -7.90 -9.96 -1.52
CA VAL A 130 -7.59 -8.54 -1.45
C VAL A 130 -8.36 -7.73 -2.50
N SER A 131 -8.47 -8.25 -3.72
CA SER A 131 -9.08 -7.54 -4.86
C SER A 131 -10.57 -7.24 -4.69
N ARG A 132 -11.25 -7.92 -3.75
CA ARG A 132 -12.63 -7.60 -3.33
C ARG A 132 -12.76 -6.24 -2.64
N TYR A 133 -11.68 -5.72 -2.05
CA TYR A 133 -11.69 -4.49 -1.25
C TYR A 133 -11.00 -3.32 -1.96
N ILE A 134 -9.93 -3.62 -2.70
CA ILE A 134 -9.07 -2.64 -3.34
C ILE A 134 -8.41 -3.25 -4.59
N PRO A 135 -8.36 -2.52 -5.74
CA PRO A 135 -7.56 -2.91 -6.90
C PRO A 135 -6.11 -3.20 -6.51
N ILE A 136 -5.54 -4.29 -7.01
CA ILE A 136 -4.21 -4.76 -6.60
C ILE A 136 -3.29 -4.92 -7.81
N PHE A 137 -2.13 -4.27 -7.73
CA PHE A 137 -1.17 -4.18 -8.80
C PHE A 137 0.22 -4.64 -8.34
N ARG A 138 0.91 -5.35 -9.22
CA ARG A 138 2.34 -5.63 -9.09
C ARG A 138 3.11 -4.64 -9.94
N CYS A 139 4.00 -3.86 -9.33
CA CYS A 139 4.79 -2.85 -10.02
C CYS A 139 6.28 -3.18 -10.04
N THR A 140 6.89 -3.08 -11.22
CA THR A 140 8.35 -3.05 -11.37
C THR A 140 8.85 -1.61 -11.24
N LYS A 141 10.09 -1.34 -11.67
CA LYS A 141 10.63 0.02 -11.69
C LYS A 141 9.97 0.92 -12.74
N THR A 142 9.33 0.34 -13.75
CA THR A 142 8.90 1.05 -14.96
C THR A 142 7.42 0.91 -15.26
N GLU A 143 6.76 -0.10 -14.70
CA GLU A 143 5.41 -0.52 -15.09
C GLU A 143 4.68 -1.19 -13.94
N CYS A 144 3.36 -1.24 -14.05
CA CYS A 144 2.46 -1.89 -13.10
C CYS A 144 1.48 -2.78 -13.86
N PHE A 145 1.25 -3.96 -13.29
CA PHE A 145 0.38 -4.99 -13.84
C PHE A 145 -0.78 -5.20 -12.88
N ASP A 146 -2.01 -5.17 -13.37
CA ASP A 146 -3.18 -5.57 -12.59
C ASP A 146 -3.09 -7.08 -12.31
N CYS A 147 -3.14 -7.47 -11.04
CA CYS A 147 -3.07 -8.88 -10.66
C CYS A 147 -4.37 -9.66 -10.98
N MET A 148 -5.42 -8.99 -11.47
CA MET A 148 -6.72 -9.56 -11.82
C MET A 148 -7.04 -9.54 -13.33
N GLU A 149 -6.32 -8.75 -14.16
CA GLU A 149 -6.52 -8.73 -15.61
C GLU A 149 -5.91 -9.98 -16.26
N ASN A 150 -6.74 -11.03 -16.38
CA ASN A 150 -6.49 -12.19 -17.24
C ASN A 150 -7.79 -12.79 -17.81
N GLN A 151 -8.89 -12.01 -17.95
CA GLN A 151 -10.18 -12.55 -18.44
C GLN A 151 -11.02 -11.73 -19.44
N ASN A 152 -10.64 -10.52 -19.89
CA ASN A 152 -11.23 -9.92 -21.11
C ASN A 152 -10.54 -8.60 -21.48
N VAL A 153 -10.07 -8.50 -22.73
CA VAL A 153 -9.15 -7.45 -23.22
C VAL A 153 -9.87 -6.12 -23.57
N ASP A 154 -11.20 -6.07 -23.53
CA ASP A 154 -11.97 -4.92 -24.05
C ASP A 154 -12.40 -3.87 -23.00
N LYS A 155 -12.00 -4.02 -21.72
CA LYS A 155 -12.23 -3.00 -20.68
C LYS A 155 -10.95 -2.29 -20.21
N ASN A 156 -9.80 -2.58 -20.83
CA ASN A 156 -8.46 -2.15 -20.44
C ASN A 156 -8.15 -0.66 -20.75
N LYS A 157 -9.15 0.24 -20.67
CA LYS A 157 -8.97 1.69 -20.85
C LYS A 157 -8.61 2.45 -19.57
N TYR A 158 -8.60 1.78 -18.41
CA TYR A 158 -7.94 2.29 -17.21
C TYR A 158 -6.53 1.74 -17.14
N MET A 159 -5.77 1.95 -18.23
CA MET A 159 -4.34 1.77 -18.24
C MET A 159 -3.77 2.74 -17.21
N PHE A 160 -3.57 2.27 -15.98
CA PHE A 160 -2.79 2.97 -14.99
C PHE A 160 -1.36 3.01 -15.54
N HIS A 161 -1.03 4.06 -16.29
CA HIS A 161 0.35 4.49 -16.42
C HIS A 161 0.79 5.01 -15.06
N ILE A 162 0.96 4.13 -14.09
CA ILE A 162 1.72 4.47 -12.91
C ILE A 162 3.18 4.49 -13.38
N LYS A 163 3.62 5.62 -13.93
CA LYS A 163 5.05 5.92 -14.06
C LYS A 163 5.54 6.21 -12.65
N ILE A 164 5.70 5.15 -11.86
CA ILE A 164 6.30 5.30 -10.55
C ILE A 164 7.80 5.55 -10.79
N GLY A 165 8.23 6.79 -10.61
CA GLY A 165 9.63 7.12 -10.40
C GLY A 165 10.12 6.50 -9.08
N ILE A 166 10.30 5.17 -9.03
CA ILE A 166 10.86 4.45 -7.89
C ILE A 166 12.38 4.43 -8.04
N ARG A 167 13.07 5.32 -7.32
CA ARG A 167 14.35 4.95 -6.70
C ARG A 167 14.24 4.91 -5.18
N VAL A 168 13.22 4.20 -4.72
CA VAL A 168 13.26 3.60 -3.39
C VAL A 168 14.29 2.47 -3.50
N LYS A 169 15.57 2.75 -3.23
CA LYS A 169 16.62 1.71 -3.09
C LYS A 169 16.95 1.46 -1.63
N LYS A 170 16.76 2.46 -0.77
CA LYS A 170 17.17 2.38 0.63
C LYS A 170 16.03 2.01 1.56
N LEU A 171 14.79 2.50 1.37
CA LEU A 171 13.68 2.25 2.30
C LEU A 171 13.31 0.76 2.43
N TRP A 172 13.52 -0.02 1.37
CA TRP A 172 13.12 -1.42 1.29
C TRP A 172 14.04 -2.40 2.01
N ARG A 173 15.22 -1.98 2.49
CA ARG A 173 16.11 -2.87 3.26
C ARG A 173 15.63 -3.14 4.70
N ILE A 174 14.47 -2.61 5.08
CA ILE A 174 13.94 -2.64 6.45
C ILE A 174 12.59 -3.38 6.53
N ILE A 175 11.93 -3.60 5.39
CA ILE A 175 10.65 -4.33 5.31
C ILE A 175 10.94 -5.81 5.07
#